data_AF-G0HMX4-F1
#
_entry.id   AF-G0HMX4-F1
#
_cell.length_a   1.000
_cell.length_b   1.000
_cell.length_c   1.000
_cell.angle_alpha   90.00
_cell.angle_beta   90.00
_cell.angle_gamma   90.00
#
_symmetry.space_group_name_H-M   'P 1'
#
loop_
_entity.id
_entity.type
_entity.pdbx_description
1 polymer ?
#
loop_
_entity_poly.entity_id
_entity_poly.type
_entity_poly.pdbx_seq_one_letter_code
_entity_poly.pdbx_strand_id
1 'polypeptide(L)'
;MRCADGDVITSTKSACWAFSDEERWYLFEWISYILKIDADEVFIGKAKARKLKNGSFLVSIGNFIGDTEVVGIKNGEICFKRPAKVLSLKLSKMYPKRFSSLDGHWVERLAEIQDSFIELLTGDVVRYSVSMPFQLESPTAFTVIESDEPINELFAYHYLQTNGERIIGAFETVKHRMKRELVAEEEWLRPHEIDEVTPETLLSIAQHPEYLAPAGGDVLLRKHLDGYIPTQVIGFRRYESTDTRENRFVKYFLNMLVEWSERVVETFGSNPTAELDPVNELLKELEFIKSDGVWEDIGEMTLFPYTSQTLLKGDGYRDLLELYREFTSYVPFFEEVKRAVDSRDVAKLYEYWAFFRLVEELGEVLGEKRLRIVVTPAGELSERGDVYAQFDNGWRLYYNKRLTPGKWSYSVTLRPDFSLFTGNPSSKGTQLVGVFDAKFKLDAVDESMEIENFDELDENAEKTGRYETWAKLEDIYKMHTYRDALKGCRFAVVLYPGRKSVFFEESKHRRNGFADIGTISGLFTMIEHRLRKNDKKDFRFKLYPFFSFHVSSHAFSLDELLKMKGVGYLSFIPEVVQ
;
A
#
# COMPACT_ATOMS: atom_id res chain seq x y z
N MET A 1 -12.76 -28.70 23.25
CA MET A 1 -13.75 -27.69 22.83
C MET A 1 -15.16 -28.25 22.82
N ARG A 2 -16.17 -27.40 23.08
CA ARG A 2 -17.60 -27.73 22.97
C ARG A 2 -18.26 -26.85 21.93
N CYS A 3 -19.30 -27.37 21.27
CA CYS A 3 -20.16 -26.55 20.43
C CYS A 3 -20.75 -25.41 21.27
N ALA A 4 -20.56 -24.17 20.83
CA ALA A 4 -21.07 -22.96 21.46
C ALA A 4 -22.39 -22.49 20.85
N ASP A 5 -22.82 -23.07 19.71
CA ASP A 5 -24.14 -22.80 19.15
C ASP A 5 -25.22 -23.24 20.15
N GLY A 6 -25.98 -22.26 20.64
CA GLY A 6 -26.94 -22.43 21.73
C GLY A 6 -27.44 -21.10 22.28
N ASP A 7 -27.40 -20.94 23.60
CA ASP A 7 -28.13 -19.87 24.29
C ASP A 7 -27.57 -18.47 24.05
N VAL A 8 -26.25 -18.30 23.96
CA VAL A 8 -25.62 -16.96 23.85
C VAL A 8 -25.23 -16.61 22.42
N ILE A 9 -24.74 -17.59 21.65
CA ILE A 9 -24.37 -17.42 20.24
C ILE A 9 -25.01 -18.53 19.41
N THR A 10 -25.50 -18.22 18.23
CA THR A 10 -26.06 -19.20 17.30
C THR A 10 -25.67 -18.84 15.88
N SER A 11 -25.02 -19.76 15.17
CA SER A 11 -24.77 -19.62 13.73
C SER A 11 -26.07 -19.70 12.92
N THR A 12 -26.14 -19.02 11.77
CA THR A 12 -27.32 -19.10 10.89
C THR A 12 -27.36 -20.35 10.01
N LYS A 13 -26.39 -21.26 10.13
CA LYS A 13 -26.32 -22.51 9.36
C LYS A 13 -26.82 -23.69 10.21
N SER A 14 -27.22 -24.78 9.56
CA SER A 14 -27.81 -25.96 10.20
C SER A 14 -26.83 -26.85 11.00
N ALA A 15 -25.56 -26.49 11.08
CA ALA A 15 -24.50 -27.24 11.79
C ALA A 15 -23.81 -26.34 12.83
N CYS A 16 -22.96 -26.92 13.68
CA CYS A 16 -22.22 -26.13 14.66
C CYS A 16 -21.07 -25.34 14.00
N TRP A 17 -21.13 -24.01 14.01
CA TRP A 17 -20.09 -23.11 13.46
C TRP A 17 -19.49 -22.15 14.50
N ALA A 18 -19.85 -22.33 15.78
CA ALA A 18 -19.22 -21.66 16.90
C ALA A 18 -18.77 -22.70 17.91
N PHE A 19 -17.51 -22.64 18.34
CA PHE A 19 -16.94 -23.53 19.37
C PHE A 19 -16.40 -22.70 20.53
N SER A 20 -16.23 -23.33 21.70
CA SER A 20 -15.73 -22.69 22.91
C SER A 20 -14.80 -23.62 23.68
N ASP A 21 -13.74 -23.06 24.24
CA ASP A 21 -12.82 -23.70 25.20
C ASP A 21 -12.98 -23.15 26.64
N GLU A 22 -14.13 -22.51 26.91
CA GLU A 22 -14.52 -21.80 28.16
C GLU A 22 -13.98 -20.36 28.21
N GLU A 23 -12.73 -20.12 27.79
CA GLU A 23 -12.11 -18.79 27.78
C GLU A 23 -12.40 -17.99 26.50
N ARG A 24 -12.46 -18.66 25.35
CA ARG A 24 -12.53 -18.04 24.02
C ARG A 24 -13.60 -18.69 23.14
N TRP A 25 -14.16 -17.90 22.22
CA TRP A 25 -15.00 -18.39 21.13
C TRP A 25 -14.22 -18.60 19.83
N TYR A 26 -14.48 -19.69 19.13
CA TYR A 26 -13.94 -19.96 17.80
C TYR A 26 -15.10 -19.89 16.81
N LEU A 27 -15.08 -18.87 15.97
CA LEU A 27 -16.12 -18.59 14.98
C LEU A 27 -15.60 -19.04 13.62
N PHE A 28 -16.38 -19.82 12.89
CA PHE A 28 -15.97 -20.41 11.63
C PHE A 28 -16.65 -19.78 10.42
N GLU A 29 -15.81 -19.39 9.45
CA GLU A 29 -16.22 -18.78 8.18
C GLU A 29 -16.93 -17.43 8.33
N TRP A 30 -17.16 -16.79 7.19
CA TRP A 30 -17.81 -15.48 7.07
C TRP A 30 -19.33 -15.61 6.98
N ILE A 31 -19.91 -16.30 7.96
CA ILE A 31 -21.36 -16.48 8.07
C ILE A 31 -21.94 -15.50 9.10
N SER A 32 -23.27 -15.45 9.13
CA SER A 32 -23.96 -14.65 10.14
C SER A 32 -24.10 -15.40 11.46
N TYR A 33 -23.94 -14.66 12.55
CA TYR A 33 -24.14 -15.13 13.91
C TYR A 33 -25.22 -14.29 14.60
N ILE A 34 -26.07 -14.95 15.37
CA ILE A 34 -27.06 -14.35 16.24
C ILE A 34 -26.52 -14.40 17.67
N LEU A 35 -26.40 -13.24 18.30
CA LEU A 35 -25.93 -13.06 19.67
C LEU A 35 -27.10 -12.65 20.58
N LYS A 36 -27.26 -13.34 21.71
CA LYS A 36 -28.24 -13.02 22.76
C LYS A 36 -27.50 -12.46 23.96
N ILE A 37 -27.17 -11.18 23.91
CA ILE A 37 -26.44 -10.45 24.94
C ILE A 37 -27.34 -9.30 25.41
N ASP A 38 -27.48 -9.12 26.73
CA ASP A 38 -28.19 -7.98 27.31
C ASP A 38 -27.32 -6.71 27.21
N ALA A 39 -27.40 -6.07 26.04
CA ALA A 39 -26.65 -4.86 25.70
C ALA A 39 -27.49 -3.89 24.84
N ASP A 40 -27.05 -2.64 24.76
CA ASP A 40 -27.59 -1.66 23.82
C ASP A 40 -26.97 -1.87 22.44
N GLU A 41 -25.66 -2.10 22.41
CA GLU A 41 -24.86 -2.36 21.21
C GLU A 41 -23.96 -3.58 21.40
N VAL A 42 -23.73 -4.32 20.33
CA VAL A 42 -22.83 -5.47 20.32
C VAL A 42 -21.88 -5.37 19.12
N PHE A 43 -20.62 -5.69 19.34
CA PHE A 43 -19.55 -5.66 18.34
C PHE A 43 -18.81 -6.99 18.31
N ILE A 44 -18.36 -7.41 17.12
CA ILE A 44 -17.30 -8.41 16.95
C ILE A 44 -16.12 -7.70 16.29
N GLY A 45 -15.07 -7.42 17.06
CA GLY A 45 -13.98 -6.55 16.63
C GLY A 45 -14.52 -5.18 16.20
N LYS A 46 -14.26 -4.78 14.95
CA LYS A 46 -14.78 -3.53 14.37
C LYS A 46 -16.21 -3.63 13.81
N ALA A 47 -16.78 -4.83 13.72
CA ALA A 47 -18.09 -5.05 13.10
C ALA A 47 -19.22 -4.82 14.11
N LYS A 48 -20.07 -3.81 13.87
CA LYS A 48 -21.27 -3.54 14.67
C LYS A 48 -22.40 -4.50 14.30
N ALA A 49 -22.97 -5.16 15.30
CA ALA A 49 -24.09 -6.06 15.13
C ALA A 49 -25.40 -5.27 14.98
N ARG A 50 -26.30 -5.77 14.12
CA ARG A 50 -27.63 -5.21 13.92
C ARG A 50 -28.60 -5.78 14.96
N LYS A 51 -29.20 -4.92 15.78
CA LYS A 51 -30.25 -5.31 16.74
C LYS A 51 -31.52 -5.76 16.01
N LEU A 52 -32.02 -6.94 16.35
CA LEU A 52 -33.25 -7.55 15.82
C LEU A 52 -34.45 -7.21 16.72
N LYS A 53 -35.66 -7.41 16.19
CA LYS A 53 -36.91 -7.11 16.90
C LYS A 53 -37.11 -7.90 18.20
N ASN A 54 -36.51 -9.10 18.28
CA ASN A 54 -36.56 -9.96 19.46
C ASN A 54 -35.48 -9.62 20.51
N GLY A 55 -34.75 -8.52 20.34
CA GLY A 55 -33.67 -8.09 21.23
C GLY A 55 -32.32 -8.78 21.01
N SER A 56 -32.25 -9.78 20.13
CA SER A 56 -30.99 -10.42 19.73
C SER A 56 -30.22 -9.55 18.73
N PHE A 57 -28.94 -9.86 18.49
CA PHE A 57 -28.06 -9.12 17.60
C PHE A 57 -27.57 -10.01 16.46
N LEU A 58 -27.76 -9.58 15.21
CA LEU A 58 -27.25 -10.27 14.02
C LEU A 58 -25.96 -9.60 13.57
N VAL A 59 -24.88 -10.36 13.43
CA VAL A 59 -23.60 -9.87 12.94
C VAL A 59 -23.07 -10.79 11.85
N SER A 60 -22.54 -10.19 10.79
CA SER A 60 -21.78 -10.89 9.77
C SER A 60 -20.34 -10.42 9.86
N ILE A 61 -19.43 -11.37 9.95
CA ILE A 61 -17.99 -11.09 10.00
C ILE A 61 -17.54 -11.04 8.54
N GLY A 62 -17.04 -9.88 8.07
CA GLY A 62 -16.41 -9.77 6.74
C GLY A 62 -15.15 -10.64 6.67
N ASN A 63 -14.37 -10.60 5.57
CA ASN A 63 -13.22 -11.49 5.28
C ASN A 63 -12.05 -11.50 6.31
N PHE A 64 -12.26 -10.93 7.49
CA PHE A 64 -11.40 -11.00 8.66
C PHE A 64 -11.10 -12.44 9.08
N ILE A 65 -9.86 -12.68 9.48
CA ILE A 65 -9.41 -13.94 10.04
C ILE A 65 -8.42 -13.68 11.19
N GLY A 66 -8.48 -14.48 12.26
CA GLY A 66 -7.59 -14.32 13.41
C GLY A 66 -8.29 -13.83 14.68
N ASP A 67 -7.51 -13.32 15.62
CA ASP A 67 -7.97 -12.98 16.98
C ASP A 67 -8.80 -11.69 17.02
N THR A 68 -9.90 -11.73 17.74
CA THR A 68 -10.86 -10.64 17.90
C THR A 68 -11.55 -10.74 19.26
N GLU A 69 -12.54 -9.89 19.50
CA GLU A 69 -13.34 -9.92 20.71
C GLU A 69 -14.80 -9.61 20.42
N VAL A 70 -15.69 -10.23 21.18
CA VAL A 70 -17.11 -9.89 21.22
C VAL A 70 -17.36 -8.98 22.41
N VAL A 71 -17.85 -7.77 22.15
CA VAL A 71 -18.06 -6.73 23.15
C VAL A 71 -19.53 -6.30 23.13
N GLY A 72 -20.18 -6.34 24.30
CA GLY A 72 -21.49 -5.76 24.54
C GLY A 72 -21.35 -4.47 25.33
N ILE A 73 -21.99 -3.40 24.87
CA ILE A 73 -21.99 -2.08 25.50
C ILE A 73 -23.42 -1.77 25.97
N LYS A 74 -23.56 -1.38 27.23
CA LYS A 74 -24.82 -0.95 27.83
C LYS A 74 -24.59 0.35 28.60
N ASN A 75 -25.40 1.39 28.34
CA ASN A 75 -25.24 2.73 28.92
C ASN A 75 -23.83 3.35 28.70
N GLY A 76 -23.15 3.01 27.62
CA GLY A 76 -21.78 3.49 27.33
C GLY A 76 -20.66 2.73 28.04
N GLU A 77 -20.96 1.73 28.86
CA GLU A 77 -19.98 0.87 29.52
C GLU A 77 -19.97 -0.54 28.94
N ILE A 78 -18.81 -1.21 28.98
CA ILE A 78 -18.66 -2.60 28.52
C ILE A 78 -19.32 -3.52 29.55
N CYS A 79 -20.47 -4.11 29.20
CA CYS A 79 -21.20 -5.05 30.05
C CYS A 79 -20.85 -6.52 29.75
N PHE A 80 -20.32 -6.80 28.56
CA PHE A 80 -19.92 -8.14 28.14
C PHE A 80 -18.64 -8.03 27.33
N LYS A 81 -17.67 -8.89 27.62
CA LYS A 81 -16.45 -8.99 26.82
C LYS A 81 -16.02 -10.45 26.79
N ARG A 82 -15.82 -10.98 25.58
CA ARG A 82 -15.32 -12.34 25.39
C ARG A 82 -14.31 -12.41 24.24
N PRO A 83 -13.10 -12.96 24.46
CA PRO A 83 -12.16 -13.23 23.39
C PRO A 83 -12.78 -14.15 22.34
N ALA A 84 -12.50 -13.90 21.07
CA ALA A 84 -12.90 -14.77 19.97
C ALA A 84 -11.77 -14.91 18.94
N LYS A 85 -11.81 -15.97 18.14
CA LYS A 85 -10.93 -16.16 16.99
C LYS A 85 -11.77 -16.60 15.80
N VAL A 86 -11.61 -15.90 14.67
CA VAL A 86 -12.29 -16.23 13.43
C VAL A 86 -11.39 -17.17 12.64
N LEU A 87 -11.89 -18.35 12.34
CA LEU A 87 -11.18 -19.42 11.65
C LEU A 87 -11.84 -19.73 10.31
N SER A 88 -11.06 -20.18 9.34
CA SER A 88 -11.60 -20.74 8.09
C SER A 88 -11.24 -22.22 7.97
N LEU A 89 -12.27 -23.06 7.85
CA LEU A 89 -12.13 -24.49 7.55
C LEU A 89 -11.50 -24.70 6.17
N LYS A 90 -11.54 -23.70 5.30
CA LYS A 90 -10.84 -23.71 4.02
C LYS A 90 -9.35 -24.03 4.14
N LEU A 91 -8.69 -23.60 5.22
CA LEU A 91 -7.28 -23.87 5.45
C LEU A 91 -7.00 -25.34 5.81
N SER A 92 -7.93 -26.04 6.45
CA SER A 92 -7.74 -27.47 6.74
C SER A 92 -7.66 -28.29 5.44
N LYS A 93 -8.40 -27.87 4.42
CA LYS A 93 -8.40 -28.48 3.07
C LYS A 93 -7.10 -28.25 2.30
N MET A 94 -6.32 -27.21 2.59
CA MET A 94 -4.98 -27.02 1.99
C MET A 94 -3.95 -28.05 2.48
N TYR A 95 -4.16 -28.54 3.71
CA TYR A 95 -3.21 -29.39 4.43
C TYR A 95 -3.87 -30.73 4.82
N PRO A 96 -4.38 -31.51 3.84
CA PRO A 96 -5.18 -32.71 4.12
C PRO A 96 -4.43 -33.74 4.96
N LYS A 97 -3.10 -33.82 4.83
CA LYS A 97 -2.24 -34.69 5.66
C LYS A 97 -2.28 -34.34 7.15
N ARG A 98 -2.50 -33.06 7.52
CA ARG A 98 -2.57 -32.61 8.91
C ARG A 98 -3.98 -32.73 9.51
N PHE A 99 -5.01 -32.84 8.67
CA PHE A 99 -6.43 -32.90 9.07
C PHE A 99 -7.12 -34.21 8.64
N SER A 100 -6.37 -35.27 8.35
CA SER A 100 -6.90 -36.57 7.93
C SER A 100 -7.80 -37.24 8.97
N SER A 101 -7.67 -36.86 10.25
CA SER A 101 -8.68 -37.10 11.28
C SER A 101 -9.03 -35.79 12.00
N LEU A 102 -10.33 -35.51 12.09
CA LEU A 102 -10.89 -34.43 12.92
C LEU A 102 -11.00 -34.83 14.40
N ASP A 103 -10.29 -35.88 14.83
CA ASP A 103 -10.25 -36.34 16.21
C ASP A 103 -9.27 -35.48 17.04
N GLY A 104 -9.63 -35.21 18.29
CA GLY A 104 -8.83 -34.39 19.22
C GLY A 104 -8.85 -32.89 18.87
N HIS A 105 -7.88 -32.14 19.41
CA HIS A 105 -7.70 -30.68 19.34
C HIS A 105 -7.51 -30.12 17.90
N TRP A 106 -8.43 -30.40 16.97
CA TRP A 106 -8.35 -30.01 15.56
C TRP A 106 -8.58 -28.51 15.35
N VAL A 107 -9.34 -27.86 16.23
CA VAL A 107 -9.59 -26.42 16.16
C VAL A 107 -8.34 -25.65 16.56
N GLU A 108 -7.64 -26.10 17.61
CA GLU A 108 -6.37 -25.54 18.04
C GLU A 108 -5.31 -25.70 16.94
N ARG A 109 -5.19 -26.90 16.36
CA ARG A 109 -4.30 -27.15 15.20
C ARG A 109 -4.64 -26.26 14.00
N LEU A 110 -5.92 -26.02 13.73
CA LEU A 110 -6.35 -25.12 12.65
C LEU A 110 -6.01 -23.67 12.96
N ALA A 111 -6.18 -23.22 14.20
CA ALA A 111 -5.80 -21.89 14.62
C ALA A 111 -4.29 -21.65 14.42
N GLU A 112 -3.45 -22.60 14.83
CA GLU A 112 -1.99 -22.54 14.64
C GLU A 112 -1.60 -22.45 13.16
N ILE A 113 -2.14 -23.36 12.33
CA ILE A 113 -1.85 -23.37 10.88
C ILE A 113 -2.32 -22.08 10.21
N GLN A 114 -3.46 -21.56 10.64
CA GLN A 114 -3.98 -20.31 10.12
C GLN A 114 -3.11 -19.12 10.50
N ASP A 115 -2.63 -19.05 11.73
CA ASP A 115 -1.72 -17.98 12.15
C ASP A 115 -0.45 -18.03 11.31
N SER A 116 0.17 -19.21 11.15
CA SER A 116 1.34 -19.38 10.27
C SER A 116 1.04 -19.01 8.81
N PHE A 117 -0.12 -19.41 8.29
CA PHE A 117 -0.52 -19.07 6.91
C PHE A 117 -0.64 -17.56 6.71
N ILE A 118 -1.29 -16.85 7.64
CA ILE A 118 -1.48 -15.41 7.56
C ILE A 118 -0.18 -14.65 7.78
N GLU A 119 0.68 -15.10 8.68
CA GLU A 119 2.03 -14.56 8.87
C GLU A 119 2.86 -14.69 7.60
N LEU A 120 2.85 -15.86 6.96
CA LEU A 120 3.56 -16.08 5.69
C LEU A 120 2.99 -15.22 4.57
N LEU A 121 1.67 -15.15 4.45
CA LEU A 121 1.03 -14.38 3.39
C LEU A 121 1.30 -12.88 3.58
N THR A 122 1.15 -12.37 4.80
CA THR A 122 1.48 -10.98 5.16
C THR A 122 2.96 -10.70 4.92
N GLY A 123 3.85 -11.59 5.37
CA GLY A 123 5.29 -11.48 5.18
C GLY A 123 5.69 -11.50 3.70
N ASP A 124 5.07 -12.35 2.89
CA ASP A 124 5.24 -12.39 1.44
C ASP A 124 4.78 -11.09 0.78
N VAL A 125 3.59 -10.61 1.12
CA VAL A 125 3.03 -9.35 0.59
C VAL A 125 3.93 -8.17 0.93
N VAL A 126 4.40 -8.07 2.18
CA VAL A 126 5.34 -7.02 2.61
C VAL A 126 6.68 -7.16 1.89
N ARG A 127 7.24 -8.38 1.81
CA ARG A 127 8.49 -8.66 1.08
C ARG A 127 8.40 -8.21 -0.37
N TYR A 128 7.34 -8.60 -1.09
CA TYR A 128 7.14 -8.18 -2.48
C TYR A 128 6.96 -6.69 -2.60
N SER A 129 6.21 -6.11 -1.67
CA SER A 129 5.97 -4.68 -1.65
C SER A 129 7.26 -3.89 -1.44
N VAL A 130 8.27 -4.41 -0.74
CA VAL A 130 9.54 -3.72 -0.46
C VAL A 130 10.60 -4.01 -1.53
N SER A 131 10.65 -5.24 -2.06
CA SER A 131 11.70 -5.68 -3.00
C SER A 131 11.48 -5.26 -4.46
N MET A 132 10.26 -4.93 -4.86
CA MET A 132 10.01 -4.50 -6.23
C MET A 132 10.51 -3.07 -6.46
N PRO A 133 11.22 -2.77 -7.56
CA PRO A 133 11.53 -1.40 -7.92
C PRO A 133 10.25 -0.66 -8.33
N PHE A 134 9.95 0.45 -7.66
CA PHE A 134 8.79 1.29 -7.98
C PHE A 134 9.19 2.54 -8.74
N GLN A 135 8.42 2.87 -9.76
CA GLN A 135 8.47 4.18 -10.40
C GLN A 135 7.09 4.82 -10.31
N LEU A 136 7.01 5.96 -9.60
CA LEU A 136 5.83 6.81 -9.57
C LEU A 136 5.86 7.69 -10.84
N GLU A 137 4.99 7.41 -11.81
CA GLU A 137 4.81 8.31 -12.95
C GLU A 137 3.76 9.36 -12.60
N SER A 138 4.25 10.53 -12.19
CA SER A 138 3.49 11.73 -11.93
C SER A 138 2.87 12.34 -13.20
N PRO A 139 1.57 12.64 -13.25
CA PRO A 139 0.94 13.31 -14.37
C PRO A 139 1.47 14.74 -14.51
N THR A 140 1.78 15.16 -15.74
CA THR A 140 2.33 16.48 -16.08
C THR A 140 1.39 17.66 -15.77
N ALA A 141 0.17 17.42 -15.31
CA ALA A 141 -0.81 18.42 -14.91
C ALA A 141 -1.33 18.08 -13.50
N PHE A 142 -0.75 18.72 -12.50
CA PHE A 142 -1.10 18.52 -11.10
C PHE A 142 -2.11 19.56 -10.64
N THR A 143 -3.33 19.12 -10.35
CA THR A 143 -4.18 19.73 -9.33
C THR A 143 -4.08 18.85 -8.09
N VAL A 144 -2.99 19.01 -7.33
CA VAL A 144 -2.81 18.27 -6.07
C VAL A 144 -3.93 18.68 -5.13
N ILE A 145 -4.86 17.77 -4.86
CA ILE A 145 -5.65 17.83 -3.64
C ILE A 145 -4.70 17.28 -2.57
N GLU A 146 -4.26 18.14 -1.65
CA GLU A 146 -3.59 17.68 -0.43
C GLU A 146 -4.53 16.66 0.23
N SER A 147 -4.04 15.44 0.43
CA SER A 147 -4.86 14.39 1.03
C SER A 147 -4.86 14.56 2.54
N ASP A 148 -6.04 14.48 3.15
CA ASP A 148 -6.19 14.38 4.61
C ASP A 148 -5.72 13.00 5.12
N GLU A 149 -5.47 12.03 4.23
CA GLU A 149 -4.97 10.71 4.61
C GLU A 149 -3.46 10.71 4.84
N PRO A 150 -2.97 10.06 5.91
CA PRO A 150 -1.56 10.07 6.27
C PRO A 150 -0.70 9.36 5.21
N ILE A 151 0.51 9.88 5.00
CA ILE A 151 1.58 9.19 4.27
C ILE A 151 1.78 7.80 4.91
N ASN A 152 2.01 6.78 4.09
CA ASN A 152 2.25 5.40 4.55
C ASN A 152 3.76 5.09 4.48
N GLU A 153 4.28 4.36 5.46
CA GLU A 153 5.68 3.93 5.56
C GLU A 153 6.18 3.22 4.29
N LEU A 154 5.34 2.39 3.67
CA LEU A 154 5.71 1.67 2.44
C LEU A 154 5.87 2.62 1.24
N PHE A 155 5.02 3.64 1.14
CA PHE A 155 5.20 4.68 0.11
C PHE A 155 6.46 5.50 0.39
N ALA A 156 6.66 5.92 1.65
CA ALA A 156 7.82 6.69 2.05
C ALA A 156 9.12 5.95 1.76
N TYR A 157 9.19 4.64 2.05
CA TYR A 157 10.34 3.78 1.72
C TYR A 157 10.74 3.89 0.25
N HIS A 158 9.79 3.67 -0.66
CA HIS A 158 10.06 3.72 -2.11
C HIS A 158 10.37 5.13 -2.60
N TYR A 159 9.66 6.12 -2.08
CA TYR A 159 9.85 7.51 -2.46
C TYR A 159 11.27 7.99 -2.11
N LEU A 160 11.71 7.73 -0.87
CA LEU A 160 13.01 8.13 -0.36
C LEU A 160 14.15 7.41 -1.11
N GLN A 161 14.00 6.10 -1.34
CA GLN A 161 14.98 5.32 -2.10
C GLN A 161 15.14 5.82 -3.54
N THR A 162 14.03 6.19 -4.19
CA THR A 162 14.04 6.61 -5.61
C THR A 162 14.49 8.05 -5.79
N ASN A 163 14.19 8.94 -4.84
CA ASN A 163 14.38 10.40 -5.00
C ASN A 163 15.55 10.97 -4.20
N GLY A 164 16.33 10.16 -3.47
CA GLY A 164 17.41 10.65 -2.61
C GLY A 164 18.34 11.66 -3.28
N GLU A 165 18.85 11.35 -4.48
CA GLU A 165 19.73 12.28 -5.22
C GLU A 165 19.02 13.60 -5.60
N ARG A 166 17.75 13.54 -6.04
CA ARG A 166 16.94 14.73 -6.37
C ARG A 166 16.73 15.60 -5.14
N ILE A 167 16.43 14.98 -4.00
CA ILE A 167 16.19 15.63 -2.72
C ILE A 167 17.45 16.39 -2.28
N ILE A 168 18.59 15.70 -2.21
CA ILE A 168 19.85 16.31 -1.77
C ILE A 168 20.27 17.44 -2.71
N GLY A 169 20.25 17.22 -4.03
CA GLY A 169 20.62 18.26 -4.99
C GLY A 169 19.74 19.52 -4.91
N ALA A 170 18.44 19.35 -4.62
CA ALA A 170 17.53 20.48 -4.44
C ALA A 170 17.82 21.26 -3.15
N PHE A 171 18.08 20.58 -2.03
CA PHE A 171 18.48 21.24 -0.77
C PHE A 171 19.82 21.95 -0.89
N GLU A 172 20.81 21.33 -1.52
CA GLU A 172 22.11 21.96 -1.78
C GLU A 172 21.92 23.23 -2.61
N THR A 173 21.12 23.18 -3.67
CA THR A 173 20.84 24.35 -4.52
C THR A 173 20.22 25.49 -3.72
N VAL A 174 19.23 25.19 -2.87
CA VAL A 174 18.61 26.19 -1.99
C VAL A 174 19.60 26.75 -0.98
N LYS A 175 20.43 25.92 -0.36
CA LYS A 175 21.44 26.37 0.61
C LYS A 175 22.41 27.38 -0.01
N HIS A 176 22.84 27.14 -1.25
CA HIS A 176 23.75 28.06 -1.97
C HIS A 176 23.07 29.37 -2.41
N ARG A 177 21.75 29.34 -2.63
CA ARG A 177 20.98 30.48 -3.17
C ARG A 177 19.82 30.86 -2.27
N MET A 178 20.04 30.77 -0.96
CA MET A 178 18.98 30.96 0.00
C MET A 178 18.39 32.36 -0.13
N LYS A 179 17.06 32.44 -0.23
CA LYS A 179 16.34 33.70 -0.32
C LYS A 179 16.59 34.52 0.93
N ARG A 180 16.87 35.80 0.73
CA ARG A 180 17.01 36.80 1.79
C ARG A 180 15.96 37.88 1.60
N GLU A 181 15.45 38.38 2.70
CA GLU A 181 14.52 39.50 2.74
C GLU A 181 15.12 40.62 3.59
N LEU A 182 15.01 41.86 3.10
CA LEU A 182 15.44 43.02 3.86
C LEU A 182 14.39 43.30 4.93
N VAL A 183 14.77 43.11 6.19
CA VAL A 183 13.95 43.39 7.34
C VAL A 183 14.37 44.73 7.94
N ALA A 184 13.40 45.57 8.27
CA ALA A 184 13.58 46.79 9.04
C ALA A 184 13.00 46.55 10.43
N GLU A 185 13.87 46.44 11.43
CA GLU A 185 13.49 46.23 12.82
C GLU A 185 13.52 47.55 13.57
N GLU A 186 12.46 47.82 14.32
CA GLU A 186 12.35 49.02 15.16
C GLU A 186 13.18 48.86 16.43
N GLU A 187 14.13 49.76 16.66
CA GLU A 187 15.03 49.72 17.80
C GLU A 187 15.23 51.12 18.40
N TRP A 188 15.44 51.18 19.72
CA TRP A 188 15.82 52.41 20.42
C TRP A 188 17.31 52.69 20.21
N LEU A 189 17.60 53.57 19.27
CA LEU A 189 18.96 53.92 18.86
C LEU A 189 19.35 55.30 19.39
N ARG A 190 20.65 55.55 19.50
CA ARG A 190 21.12 56.91 19.79
C ARG A 190 20.91 57.79 18.57
N PRO A 191 20.68 59.11 18.74
CA PRO A 191 20.42 60.02 17.61
C PRO A 191 21.51 60.07 16.52
N HIS A 192 22.73 59.60 16.78
CA HIS A 192 23.83 59.53 15.81
C HIS A 192 23.96 58.17 15.11
N GLU A 193 23.20 57.17 15.56
CA GLU A 193 23.18 55.80 15.02
C GLU A 193 22.06 55.62 13.99
N ILE A 194 21.15 56.60 13.83
CA ILE A 194 20.07 56.53 12.85
C ILE A 194 20.54 57.00 11.46
N ASP A 195 20.21 56.21 10.44
CA ASP A 195 20.53 56.54 9.04
C ASP A 195 19.50 57.48 8.40
N GLU A 196 18.27 57.48 8.89
CA GLU A 196 17.14 58.25 8.35
C GLU A 196 16.21 58.71 9.48
N VAL A 197 15.73 59.95 9.41
CA VAL A 197 14.75 60.51 10.37
C VAL A 197 13.35 60.35 9.80
N THR A 198 12.53 59.49 10.41
CA THR A 198 11.14 59.23 9.96
C THR A 198 10.12 59.96 10.84
N PRO A 199 8.84 60.07 10.43
CA PRO A 199 7.78 60.60 11.28
C PRO A 199 7.68 59.88 12.63
N GLU A 200 7.90 58.57 12.65
CA GLU A 200 7.91 57.73 13.86
C GLU A 200 9.07 58.11 14.78
N THR A 201 10.27 58.36 14.23
CA THR A 201 11.40 58.90 15.00
C THR A 201 11.03 60.22 15.69
N LEU A 202 10.38 61.14 14.98
CA LEU A 202 9.97 62.43 15.55
C LEU A 202 8.86 62.29 16.60
N LEU A 203 7.89 61.41 16.35
CA LEU A 203 6.83 61.08 17.32
C LEU A 203 7.41 60.47 18.59
N SER A 204 8.43 59.61 18.48
CA SER A 204 9.08 58.97 19.62
C SER A 204 9.71 59.98 20.59
N ILE A 205 10.32 61.05 20.07
CA ILE A 205 10.91 62.13 20.87
C ILE A 205 9.84 62.85 21.70
N ALA A 206 8.65 63.04 21.12
CA ALA A 206 7.56 63.72 21.80
C ALA A 206 6.80 62.81 22.77
N GLN A 207 6.70 61.51 22.46
CA GLN A 207 5.91 60.54 23.21
C GLN A 207 6.68 59.88 24.37
N HIS A 208 8.01 59.93 24.37
CA HIS A 208 8.86 59.29 25.38
C HIS A 208 9.78 60.30 26.11
N PRO A 209 9.24 61.13 27.03
CA PRO A 209 10.03 62.09 27.79
C PRO A 209 11.15 61.48 28.64
N GLU A 210 11.04 60.20 29.00
CA GLU A 210 12.06 59.43 29.73
C GLU A 210 13.39 59.33 28.98
N TYR A 211 13.38 59.47 27.65
CA TYR A 211 14.59 59.50 26.82
C TYR A 211 15.07 60.93 26.54
N LEU A 212 14.57 61.94 27.25
CA LEU A 212 15.05 63.31 27.14
C LEU A 212 16.03 63.64 28.27
N ALA A 213 17.21 64.17 27.92
CA ALA A 213 18.20 64.65 28.88
C ALA A 213 18.39 66.17 28.76
N PRO A 214 18.71 66.88 29.86
CA PRO A 214 19.03 68.30 29.82
C PRO A 214 20.21 68.58 28.89
N ALA A 215 20.05 69.52 27.96
CA ALA A 215 21.07 69.87 27.01
C ALA A 215 22.03 70.94 27.57
N GLY A 216 23.33 70.77 27.31
CA GLY A 216 24.35 71.78 27.64
C GLY A 216 24.12 73.13 26.94
N GLY A 217 24.78 74.18 27.45
CA GLY A 217 24.71 75.57 26.95
C GLY A 217 24.75 75.74 25.44
N ASP A 218 25.58 74.93 24.78
CA ASP A 218 26.03 75.16 23.41
C ASP A 218 25.30 74.31 22.35
N VAL A 219 24.29 73.53 22.73
CA VAL A 219 23.58 72.63 21.81
C VAL A 219 22.47 73.40 21.07
N LEU A 220 22.58 73.53 19.74
CA LEU A 220 21.65 74.30 18.89
C LEU A 220 20.18 73.83 18.99
N LEU A 221 19.96 72.53 19.16
CA LEU A 221 18.63 71.92 19.26
C LEU A 221 17.92 72.26 20.58
N ARG A 222 18.65 72.70 21.60
CA ARG A 222 18.12 73.07 22.94
C ARG A 222 16.99 74.10 22.87
N LYS A 223 17.09 75.05 21.93
CA LYS A 223 16.09 76.13 21.77
C LYS A 223 14.75 75.66 21.20
N HIS A 224 14.75 74.51 20.53
CA HIS A 224 13.57 73.96 19.85
C HIS A 224 12.91 72.82 20.64
N LEU A 225 13.57 72.34 21.70
CA LEU A 225 13.14 71.22 22.56
C LEU A 225 13.14 71.63 24.04
N ASP A 226 12.80 72.89 24.34
CA ASP A 226 12.61 73.44 25.70
C ASP A 226 13.72 73.11 26.72
N GLY A 227 14.98 73.09 26.28
CA GLY A 227 16.11 72.81 27.16
C GLY A 227 16.60 71.36 27.17
N TYR A 228 15.93 70.46 26.46
CA TYR A 228 16.22 69.02 26.45
C TYR A 228 16.68 68.52 25.08
N ILE A 229 17.29 67.35 25.04
CA ILE A 229 17.65 66.60 23.82
C ILE A 229 17.35 65.12 24.01
N PRO A 230 16.96 64.40 22.95
CA PRO A 230 16.78 62.96 23.03
C PRO A 230 18.13 62.24 23.20
N THR A 231 18.17 61.26 24.10
CA THR A 231 19.28 60.31 24.30
C THR A 231 19.07 59.03 23.51
N GLN A 232 17.82 58.66 23.30
CA GLN A 232 17.38 57.59 22.42
C GLN A 232 16.18 58.04 21.58
N VAL A 233 16.10 57.53 20.37
CA VAL A 233 15.00 57.74 19.43
C VAL A 233 14.66 56.42 18.76
N ILE A 234 13.41 56.28 18.32
CA ILE A 234 13.03 55.14 17.49
C ILE A 234 13.73 55.27 16.13
N GLY A 235 14.53 54.26 15.78
CA GLY A 235 15.15 54.11 14.47
C GLY A 235 14.90 52.71 13.90
N PHE A 236 15.24 52.53 12.63
CA PHE A 236 15.07 51.25 11.93
C PHE A 236 16.43 50.67 11.58
N ARG A 237 16.73 49.49 12.09
CA ARG A 237 17.90 48.73 11.67
C ARG A 237 17.53 47.85 10.48
N ARG A 238 18.24 48.03 9.36
CA ARG A 238 18.03 47.22 8.16
C ARG A 238 19.07 46.11 8.09
N TYR A 239 18.63 44.86 7.97
CA TYR A 239 19.50 43.71 7.76
C TYR A 239 18.85 42.70 6.81
N GLU A 240 19.68 41.86 6.18
CA GLU A 240 19.19 40.74 5.40
C GLU A 240 18.86 39.57 6.34
N SER A 241 17.59 39.19 6.40
CA SER A 241 17.14 38.00 7.12
C SER A 241 16.94 36.84 6.14
N THR A 242 17.35 35.64 6.56
CA THR A 242 17.01 34.39 5.88
C THR A 242 15.65 33.85 6.33
N ASP A 243 14.99 34.48 7.30
CA ASP A 243 13.69 34.03 7.81
C ASP A 243 12.52 34.41 6.89
N THR A 244 12.50 33.83 5.69
CA THR A 244 11.47 34.02 4.67
C THR A 244 10.45 32.90 4.70
N ARG A 245 9.20 33.15 4.29
CA ARG A 245 8.14 32.12 4.23
C ARG A 245 8.56 30.89 3.40
N GLU A 246 9.34 31.12 2.34
CA GLU A 246 9.88 30.06 1.51
C GLU A 246 10.92 29.21 2.24
N ASN A 247 11.82 29.83 3.00
CA ASN A 247 12.83 29.09 3.77
C ASN A 247 12.20 28.33 4.94
N ARG A 248 11.14 28.86 5.55
CA ARG A 248 10.35 28.14 6.56
C ARG A 248 9.71 26.89 5.96
N PHE A 249 9.19 26.95 4.73
CA PHE A 249 8.71 25.77 4.01
C PHE A 249 9.83 24.75 3.78
N VAL A 250 11.01 25.19 3.35
CA VAL A 250 12.17 24.31 3.13
C VAL A 250 12.58 23.61 4.43
N LYS A 251 12.66 24.35 5.54
CA LYS A 251 12.95 23.79 6.88
C LYS A 251 11.88 22.77 7.31
N TYR A 252 10.61 23.09 7.10
CA TYR A 252 9.50 22.18 7.37
C TYR A 252 9.62 20.88 6.56
N PHE A 253 9.88 20.97 5.26
CA PHE A 253 10.01 19.79 4.41
C PHE A 253 11.24 18.94 4.78
N LEU A 254 12.37 19.59 5.13
CA LEU A 254 13.56 18.90 5.64
C LEU A 254 13.24 18.08 6.89
N ASN A 255 12.56 18.68 7.87
CA ASN A 255 12.17 17.99 9.09
C ASN A 255 11.23 16.81 8.81
N MET A 256 10.26 16.98 7.90
CA MET A 256 9.35 15.92 7.50
C MET A 256 10.09 14.75 6.84
N LEU A 257 11.06 15.00 5.96
CA LEU A 257 11.85 13.93 5.32
C LEU A 257 12.71 13.16 6.32
N VAL A 258 13.30 13.84 7.31
CA VAL A 258 14.05 13.20 8.40
C VAL A 258 13.13 12.27 9.21
N GLU A 259 11.98 12.78 9.69
CA GLU A 259 11.02 11.99 10.47
C GLU A 259 10.55 10.73 9.72
N TRP A 260 10.23 10.87 8.43
CA TRP A 260 9.80 9.74 7.62
C TRP A 260 10.93 8.75 7.31
N SER A 261 12.16 9.23 7.14
CA SER A 261 13.32 8.35 6.96
C SER A 261 13.57 7.52 8.23
N GLU A 262 13.49 8.13 9.41
CA GLU A 262 13.57 7.43 10.71
C GLU A 262 12.46 6.38 10.85
N ARG A 263 11.20 6.75 10.56
CA ARG A 263 10.06 5.80 10.59
C ARG A 263 10.24 4.62 9.66
N VAL A 264 10.74 4.86 8.44
CA VAL A 264 10.98 3.80 7.46
C VAL A 264 12.05 2.83 7.98
N VAL A 265 13.14 3.36 8.53
CA VAL A 265 14.21 2.54 9.12
C VAL A 265 13.71 1.76 10.33
N GLU A 266 12.89 2.36 11.19
CA GLU A 266 12.28 1.66 12.34
C GLU A 266 11.33 0.54 11.89
N THR A 267 10.46 0.83 10.92
CA THR A 267 9.41 -0.09 10.46
C THR A 267 9.99 -1.29 9.72
N PHE A 268 10.97 -1.06 8.84
CA PHE A 268 11.52 -2.11 7.98
C PHE A 268 12.90 -2.60 8.43
N GLY A 269 13.48 -2.06 9.50
CA GLY A 269 14.83 -2.41 9.99
C GLY A 269 15.01 -3.87 10.37
N SER A 270 13.93 -4.56 10.74
CA SER A 270 13.94 -6.01 11.04
C SER A 270 13.67 -6.87 9.80
N ASN A 271 13.35 -6.28 8.65
CA ASN A 271 13.02 -6.99 7.43
C ASN A 271 14.29 -7.25 6.60
N PRO A 272 14.76 -8.51 6.47
CA PRO A 272 16.00 -8.82 5.76
C PRO A 272 15.95 -8.56 4.25
N THR A 273 14.76 -8.37 3.68
CA THR A 273 14.59 -8.07 2.25
C THR A 273 14.46 -6.58 1.96
N ALA A 274 14.46 -5.73 2.99
CA ALA A 274 14.45 -4.28 2.82
C ALA A 274 15.86 -3.77 2.55
N GLU A 275 16.04 -3.08 1.43
CA GLU A 275 17.28 -2.39 1.10
C GLU A 275 17.27 -1.01 1.75
N LEU A 276 17.72 -0.93 3.00
CA LEU A 276 17.70 0.31 3.77
C LEU A 276 18.95 1.17 3.60
N ASP A 277 20.01 0.66 2.98
CA ASP A 277 21.25 1.42 2.78
C ASP A 277 21.02 2.78 2.10
N PRO A 278 20.25 2.88 0.99
CA PRO A 278 19.99 4.18 0.36
C PRO A 278 19.21 5.14 1.25
N VAL A 279 18.26 4.64 2.04
CA VAL A 279 17.45 5.46 2.97
C VAL A 279 18.32 5.93 4.15
N ASN A 280 19.18 5.06 4.67
CA ASN A 280 20.13 5.40 5.74
C ASN A 280 21.17 6.42 5.28
N GLU A 281 21.66 6.32 4.04
CA GLU A 281 22.56 7.31 3.44
C GLU A 281 21.85 8.66 3.29
N LEU A 282 20.63 8.66 2.73
CA LEU A 282 19.81 9.86 2.62
C LEU A 282 19.55 10.50 3.98
N LEU A 283 19.19 9.72 5.00
CA LEU A 283 18.95 10.21 6.36
C LEU A 283 20.18 10.94 6.92
N LYS A 284 21.39 10.36 6.78
CA LYS A 284 22.63 11.00 7.23
C LYS A 284 22.88 12.33 6.52
N GLU A 285 22.64 12.40 5.22
CA GLU A 285 22.80 13.63 4.45
C GLU A 285 21.77 14.69 4.86
N LEU A 286 20.51 14.30 5.09
CA LEU A 286 19.47 15.21 5.59
C LEU A 286 19.78 15.73 6.99
N GLU A 287 20.26 14.87 7.90
CA GLU A 287 20.73 15.26 9.23
C GLU A 287 21.92 16.22 9.16
N PHE A 288 22.87 15.95 8.26
CA PHE A 288 24.00 16.83 8.01
C PHE A 288 23.53 18.21 7.52
N ILE A 289 22.60 18.26 6.56
CA ILE A 289 22.00 19.51 6.09
C ILE A 289 21.31 20.23 7.26
N LYS A 290 20.52 19.51 8.07
CA LYS A 290 19.78 20.05 9.22
C LYS A 290 20.68 20.58 10.33
N SER A 291 21.90 20.06 10.47
CA SER A 291 22.87 20.51 11.48
C SER A 291 23.49 21.89 11.18
N ASP A 292 23.25 22.45 9.99
CA ASP A 292 23.75 23.78 9.65
C ASP A 292 23.06 24.89 10.47
N GLY A 293 23.84 25.81 11.02
CA GLY A 293 23.33 26.90 11.87
C GLY A 293 22.33 27.82 11.18
N VAL A 294 22.29 27.86 9.84
CA VAL A 294 21.32 28.69 9.10
C VAL A 294 19.85 28.35 9.44
N TRP A 295 19.57 27.12 9.87
CA TRP A 295 18.21 26.69 10.23
C TRP A 295 17.77 27.17 11.61
N GLU A 296 18.69 27.61 12.47
CA GLU A 296 18.38 28.19 13.78
C GLU A 296 17.72 29.57 13.62
N ASP A 297 18.15 30.33 12.62
CA ASP A 297 17.63 31.67 12.31
C ASP A 297 16.29 31.63 11.54
N ILE A 298 15.90 30.49 11.00
CA ILE A 298 14.66 30.32 10.22
C ILE A 298 13.53 29.84 11.15
N GLY A 299 12.43 30.59 11.17
CA GLY A 299 11.26 30.26 11.99
C GLY A 299 10.48 29.03 11.51
N GLU A 300 9.47 28.64 12.29
CA GLU A 300 8.58 27.54 11.92
C GLU A 300 7.53 27.96 10.89
N MET A 301 7.16 27.03 10.00
CA MET A 301 6.10 27.27 9.01
C MET A 301 4.73 27.18 9.69
N THR A 302 4.02 28.30 9.75
CA THR A 302 2.64 28.36 10.26
C THR A 302 1.58 28.37 9.16
N LEU A 303 1.94 28.86 7.96
CA LEU A 303 1.06 28.97 6.80
C LEU A 303 1.84 28.63 5.54
N PHE A 304 1.23 27.85 4.65
CA PHE A 304 1.83 27.49 3.38
C PHE A 304 1.82 28.68 2.39
N PRO A 305 2.96 29.07 1.81
CA PRO A 305 3.07 30.24 0.93
C PRO A 305 2.65 29.96 -0.54
N TYR A 306 1.37 29.65 -0.76
CA TYR A 306 0.80 29.27 -2.07
C TYR A 306 1.10 30.22 -3.24
N THR A 307 1.27 31.52 -2.97
CA THR A 307 1.47 32.56 -3.99
C THR A 307 2.93 32.93 -4.23
N SER A 308 3.89 32.28 -3.57
CA SER A 308 5.31 32.61 -3.69
C SER A 308 5.84 32.33 -5.10
N GLN A 309 6.33 33.38 -5.78
CA GLN A 309 7.02 33.22 -7.06
C GLN A 309 8.37 32.52 -6.90
N THR A 310 9.04 32.66 -5.74
CA THR A 310 10.31 31.97 -5.47
C THR A 310 10.09 30.47 -5.39
N LEU A 311 9.02 29.99 -4.74
CA LEU A 311 8.71 28.56 -4.73
C LEU A 311 8.26 28.04 -6.10
N LEU A 312 7.58 28.85 -6.90
CA LEU A 312 7.08 28.41 -8.20
C LEU A 312 8.14 28.40 -9.31
N LYS A 313 9.19 29.22 -9.19
CA LYS A 313 10.16 29.46 -10.28
C LYS A 313 11.63 29.46 -9.89
N GLY A 314 11.95 29.55 -8.59
CA GLY A 314 13.33 29.57 -8.12
C GLY A 314 14.00 28.22 -8.25
N ASP A 315 15.24 28.20 -8.75
CA ASP A 315 16.07 27.00 -8.83
C ASP A 315 16.23 26.37 -7.43
N GLY A 316 16.09 25.05 -7.31
CA GLY A 316 16.08 24.33 -6.04
C GLY A 316 14.73 24.44 -5.30
N TYR A 317 14.19 25.65 -5.13
CA TYR A 317 12.90 25.85 -4.46
C TYR A 317 11.72 25.21 -5.20
N ARG A 318 11.68 25.36 -6.52
CA ARG A 318 10.68 24.71 -7.38
C ARG A 318 10.82 23.19 -7.30
N ASP A 319 12.05 22.70 -7.32
CA ASP A 319 12.33 21.27 -7.30
C ASP A 319 11.92 20.66 -5.94
N LEU A 320 12.19 21.36 -4.82
CA LEU A 320 11.69 21.00 -3.49
C LEU A 320 10.17 21.06 -3.40
N LEU A 321 9.52 22.04 -4.04
CA LEU A 321 8.05 22.11 -4.07
C LEU A 321 7.45 20.93 -4.86
N GLU A 322 8.06 20.56 -5.98
CA GLU A 322 7.66 19.39 -6.77
C GLU A 322 7.83 18.11 -5.95
N LEU A 323 8.99 17.91 -5.33
CA LEU A 323 9.25 16.78 -4.45
C LEU A 323 8.27 16.73 -3.27
N TYR A 324 8.02 17.86 -2.59
CA TYR A 324 7.04 17.95 -1.51
C TYR A 324 5.66 17.50 -1.96
N ARG A 325 5.19 18.00 -3.11
CA ARG A 325 3.89 17.62 -3.68
C ARG A 325 3.84 16.14 -4.06
N GLU A 326 4.90 15.60 -4.63
CA GLU A 326 5.00 14.17 -4.93
C GLU A 326 4.93 13.34 -3.64
N PHE A 327 5.61 13.79 -2.57
CA PHE A 327 5.67 13.09 -1.29
C PHE A 327 4.36 13.15 -0.49
N THR A 328 3.64 14.26 -0.57
CA THR A 328 2.32 14.41 0.09
C THR A 328 1.16 13.94 -0.79
N SER A 329 1.44 13.40 -1.99
CA SER A 329 0.42 12.84 -2.86
C SER A 329 -0.16 11.55 -2.29
N TYR A 330 -1.48 11.42 -2.33
CA TYR A 330 -2.16 10.18 -1.95
C TYR A 330 -1.88 9.06 -2.97
N VAL A 331 -1.38 7.93 -2.48
CA VAL A 331 -1.16 6.71 -3.27
C VAL A 331 -2.08 5.59 -2.75
N PRO A 332 -3.32 5.49 -3.28
CA PRO A 332 -4.33 4.57 -2.74
C PRO A 332 -3.89 3.11 -2.69
N PHE A 333 -3.07 2.65 -3.64
CA PHE A 333 -2.64 1.26 -3.71
C PHE A 333 -1.88 0.81 -2.45
N PHE A 334 -0.89 1.58 -1.98
CA PHE A 334 -0.13 1.21 -0.79
C PHE A 334 -0.97 1.30 0.48
N GLU A 335 -1.88 2.27 0.52
CA GLU A 335 -2.84 2.44 1.60
C GLU A 335 -3.82 1.24 1.67
N GLU A 336 -4.31 0.76 0.53
CA GLU A 336 -5.13 -0.46 0.46
C GLU A 336 -4.35 -1.73 0.83
N VAL A 337 -3.07 -1.86 0.45
CA VAL A 337 -2.20 -2.98 0.87
C VAL A 337 -2.03 -2.98 2.39
N LYS A 338 -1.65 -1.83 2.98
CA LYS A 338 -1.50 -1.69 4.43
C LYS A 338 -2.82 -1.95 5.15
N ARG A 339 -3.94 -1.43 4.64
CA ARG A 339 -5.28 -1.67 5.20
C ARG A 339 -5.63 -3.16 5.17
N ALA A 340 -5.31 -3.89 4.11
CA ALA A 340 -5.54 -5.34 4.04
C ALA A 340 -4.73 -6.11 5.09
N VAL A 341 -3.47 -5.72 5.31
CA VAL A 341 -2.60 -6.27 6.37
C VAL A 341 -3.16 -5.96 7.76
N ASP A 342 -3.41 -4.68 8.06
CA ASP A 342 -3.88 -4.19 9.36
C ASP A 342 -5.26 -4.77 9.73
N SER A 343 -6.11 -5.01 8.73
CA SER A 343 -7.44 -5.59 8.92
C SER A 343 -7.48 -7.12 8.82
N ARG A 344 -6.36 -7.79 8.52
CA ARG A 344 -6.29 -9.24 8.26
C ARG A 344 -7.41 -9.72 7.32
N ASP A 345 -7.70 -8.96 6.26
CA ASP A 345 -8.66 -9.35 5.21
C ASP A 345 -8.02 -10.42 4.33
N VAL A 346 -8.32 -11.70 4.59
CA VAL A 346 -7.65 -12.82 3.92
C VAL A 346 -7.90 -12.84 2.40
N ALA A 347 -9.05 -12.33 1.96
CA ALA A 347 -9.38 -12.31 0.53
C ALA A 347 -8.53 -11.27 -0.19
N LYS A 348 -8.43 -10.05 0.36
CA LYS A 348 -7.57 -9.00 -0.21
C LYS A 348 -6.09 -9.30 -0.08
N LEU A 349 -5.68 -9.86 1.05
CA LEU A 349 -4.33 -10.36 1.24
C LEU A 349 -3.97 -11.38 0.16
N TYR A 350 -4.82 -12.39 -0.08
CA TYR A 350 -4.59 -13.39 -1.11
C TYR A 350 -4.58 -12.78 -2.53
N GLU A 351 -5.44 -11.81 -2.83
CA GLU A 351 -5.43 -11.07 -4.09
C GLU A 351 -4.08 -10.35 -4.32
N TYR A 352 -3.57 -9.62 -3.33
CA TYR A 352 -2.25 -8.97 -3.42
C TYR A 352 -1.12 -9.98 -3.57
N TRP A 353 -1.16 -11.06 -2.80
CA TRP A 353 -0.17 -12.13 -2.90
C TRP A 353 -0.19 -12.77 -4.31
N ALA A 354 -1.36 -13.08 -4.84
CA ALA A 354 -1.51 -13.64 -6.18
C ALA A 354 -1.06 -12.66 -7.27
N PHE A 355 -1.31 -11.36 -7.10
CA PHE A 355 -0.81 -10.33 -7.99
C PHE A 355 0.72 -10.36 -8.04
N PHE A 356 1.39 -10.29 -6.89
CA PHE A 356 2.84 -10.27 -6.83
C PHE A 356 3.45 -11.58 -7.34
N ARG A 357 2.89 -12.74 -6.99
CA ARG A 357 3.31 -14.03 -7.55
C ARG A 357 3.15 -14.07 -9.06
N LEU A 358 2.05 -13.56 -9.60
CA LEU A 358 1.85 -13.52 -11.05
C LEU A 358 2.84 -12.58 -11.74
N VAL A 359 3.16 -11.43 -11.14
CA VAL A 359 4.24 -10.54 -11.62
C VAL A 359 5.57 -11.28 -11.62
N GLU A 360 5.85 -12.06 -10.58
CA GLU A 360 7.09 -12.82 -10.49
C GLU A 360 7.21 -13.84 -11.62
N GLU A 361 6.22 -14.71 -11.75
CA GLU A 361 6.20 -15.79 -12.72
C GLU A 361 6.16 -15.27 -14.16
N LEU A 362 5.41 -14.19 -14.41
CA LEU A 362 5.38 -13.58 -15.74
C LEU A 362 6.72 -12.94 -16.10
N GLY A 363 7.46 -12.35 -15.16
CA GLY A 363 8.75 -11.78 -15.49
C GLY A 363 9.84 -12.82 -15.74
N GLU A 364 9.73 -14.05 -15.21
CA GLU A 364 10.62 -15.15 -15.65
C GLU A 364 10.45 -15.46 -17.15
N VAL A 365 9.23 -15.28 -17.67
CA VAL A 365 8.89 -15.53 -19.08
C VAL A 365 9.10 -14.30 -19.96
N LEU A 366 8.80 -13.11 -19.46
CA LEU A 366 8.70 -11.87 -20.23
C LEU A 366 9.87 -10.88 -20.02
N GLY A 367 10.79 -11.16 -19.08
CA GLY A 367 11.96 -10.33 -18.78
C GLY A 367 11.94 -9.68 -17.39
N GLU A 368 13.03 -9.00 -17.04
CA GLU A 368 13.21 -8.34 -15.74
C GLU A 368 12.13 -7.25 -15.50
N LYS A 369 11.80 -7.05 -14.22
CA LYS A 369 10.53 -6.45 -13.78
C LYS A 369 10.75 -5.04 -13.27
N ARG A 370 9.86 -4.12 -13.65
CA ARG A 370 9.67 -2.85 -12.92
C ARG A 370 8.19 -2.68 -12.63
N LEU A 371 7.82 -2.62 -11.36
CA LEU A 371 6.45 -2.34 -10.97
C LEU A 371 6.21 -0.84 -11.13
N ARG A 372 5.23 -0.47 -11.95
CA ARG A 372 4.92 0.93 -12.23
C ARG A 372 3.56 1.27 -11.64
N ILE A 373 3.55 2.16 -10.67
CA ILE A 373 2.32 2.70 -10.11
C ILE A 373 2.10 4.06 -10.78
N VAL A 374 1.07 4.13 -11.62
CA VAL A 374 0.67 5.41 -12.23
C VAL A 374 -0.51 5.95 -11.43
N VAL A 375 -0.22 6.95 -10.60
CA VAL A 375 -1.23 7.68 -9.81
C VAL A 375 -1.74 8.84 -10.64
N THR A 376 -3.05 8.93 -10.84
CA THR A 376 -3.67 10.05 -11.59
C THR A 376 -3.87 11.28 -10.69
N PRO A 377 -3.86 12.51 -11.23
CA PRO A 377 -3.54 13.74 -10.49
C PRO A 377 -4.70 14.33 -9.69
N ALA A 378 -5.80 13.61 -9.49
CA ALA A 378 -7.02 14.18 -8.91
C ALA A 378 -7.18 13.94 -7.42
N GLY A 379 -6.40 13.06 -6.76
CA GLY A 379 -6.55 12.73 -5.33
C GLY A 379 -7.90 12.08 -4.94
N GLU A 380 -8.95 12.25 -5.74
CA GLU A 380 -10.18 11.50 -5.70
C GLU A 380 -9.91 10.09 -6.24
N LEU A 381 -10.50 9.07 -5.59
CA LEU A 381 -10.69 7.73 -6.15
C LEU A 381 -11.57 7.82 -7.41
N SER A 382 -10.99 8.33 -8.50
CA SER A 382 -11.55 8.07 -9.81
C SER A 382 -11.34 6.59 -10.10
N GLU A 383 -12.24 6.05 -10.88
CA GLU A 383 -12.21 4.70 -11.41
C GLU A 383 -10.95 4.34 -12.28
N ARG A 384 -9.82 5.07 -12.17
CA ARG A 384 -8.72 5.10 -13.15
C ARG A 384 -7.29 5.38 -12.60
N GLY A 385 -6.95 5.01 -11.37
CA GLY A 385 -5.54 4.87 -10.96
C GLY A 385 -4.99 3.51 -11.38
N ASP A 386 -4.47 3.38 -12.61
CA ASP A 386 -3.99 2.10 -13.12
C ASP A 386 -2.66 1.69 -12.45
N VAL A 387 -2.69 0.71 -11.56
CA VAL A 387 -1.48 0.02 -11.06
C VAL A 387 -1.09 -1.06 -12.05
N TYR A 388 0.16 -1.10 -12.52
CA TYR A 388 0.60 -2.17 -13.42
C TYR A 388 2.07 -2.57 -13.28
N ALA A 389 2.36 -3.86 -13.42
CA ALA A 389 3.73 -4.30 -13.66
C ALA A 389 4.08 -4.16 -15.14
N GLN A 390 5.23 -3.57 -15.47
CA GLN A 390 5.75 -3.51 -16.83
C GLN A 390 6.92 -4.48 -16.99
N PHE A 391 6.90 -5.21 -18.10
CA PHE A 391 7.93 -6.17 -18.48
C PHE A 391 8.80 -5.61 -19.62
N ASP A 392 10.02 -6.15 -19.79
CA ASP A 392 11.01 -5.68 -20.77
C ASP A 392 10.49 -5.65 -22.22
N ASN A 393 9.65 -6.62 -22.57
CA ASN A 393 9.03 -6.70 -23.88
C ASN A 393 7.90 -5.66 -24.11
N GLY A 394 7.67 -4.76 -23.15
CA GLY A 394 6.65 -3.72 -23.19
C GLY A 394 5.28 -4.14 -22.68
N TRP A 395 5.07 -5.43 -22.36
CA TRP A 395 3.81 -5.94 -21.84
C TRP A 395 3.54 -5.38 -20.44
N ARG A 396 2.25 -5.34 -20.07
CA ARG A 396 1.78 -4.73 -18.83
C ARG A 396 0.69 -5.56 -18.18
N LEU A 397 0.89 -5.93 -16.91
CA LEU A 397 -0.14 -6.57 -16.08
C LEU A 397 -0.79 -5.50 -15.20
N TYR A 398 -2.04 -5.16 -15.47
CA TYR A 398 -2.79 -4.18 -14.70
C TYR A 398 -3.58 -4.82 -13.56
N TYR A 399 -3.59 -4.16 -12.40
CA TYR A 399 -4.42 -4.49 -11.25
C TYR A 399 -5.73 -3.68 -11.28
N ASN A 400 -6.86 -4.36 -11.08
CA ASN A 400 -8.21 -3.81 -10.93
C ASN A 400 -8.63 -2.84 -12.06
N LYS A 401 -8.17 -3.09 -13.29
CA LYS A 401 -8.43 -2.22 -14.45
C LYS A 401 -9.86 -2.34 -14.95
N ARG A 402 -10.50 -1.20 -15.22
CA ARG A 402 -11.82 -1.16 -15.87
C ARG A 402 -11.72 -1.26 -17.39
N LEU A 403 -12.45 -2.22 -17.94
CA LEU A 403 -12.51 -2.54 -19.36
C LEU A 403 -13.89 -2.14 -19.90
N THR A 404 -13.98 -0.92 -20.43
CA THR A 404 -15.25 -0.31 -20.84
C THR A 404 -15.75 -0.82 -22.21
N PRO A 405 -17.07 -0.76 -22.46
CA PRO A 405 -17.67 -1.06 -23.76
C PRO A 405 -17.07 -0.22 -24.90
N GLY A 406 -17.19 -0.73 -26.11
CA GLY A 406 -16.70 -0.07 -27.33
C GLY A 406 -15.20 -0.33 -27.56
N LYS A 407 -14.35 -0.03 -26.57
CA LYS A 407 -12.90 -0.23 -26.66
C LYS A 407 -12.47 -1.65 -26.32
N TRP A 408 -12.83 -2.14 -25.13
CA TRP A 408 -12.33 -3.43 -24.61
C TRP A 408 -13.42 -4.48 -24.43
N SER A 409 -14.66 -4.08 -24.14
CA SER A 409 -15.80 -4.98 -23.99
C SER A 409 -16.80 -4.82 -25.14
N TYR A 410 -17.55 -5.89 -25.48
CA TYR A 410 -18.64 -5.80 -26.46
C TYR A 410 -19.95 -5.24 -25.89
N SER A 411 -20.19 -5.34 -24.57
CA SER A 411 -21.49 -5.00 -23.95
C SER A 411 -21.38 -4.11 -22.72
N VAL A 412 -20.76 -4.61 -21.65
CA VAL A 412 -20.75 -3.98 -20.31
C VAL A 412 -19.33 -3.69 -19.83
N THR A 413 -19.19 -2.75 -18.90
CA THR A 413 -17.89 -2.53 -18.25
C THR A 413 -17.56 -3.72 -17.37
N LEU A 414 -16.38 -4.31 -17.59
CA LEU A 414 -15.88 -5.44 -16.81
C LEU A 414 -14.63 -5.01 -16.05
N ARG A 415 -14.42 -5.60 -14.88
CA ARG A 415 -13.28 -5.32 -14.02
C ARG A 415 -12.73 -6.64 -13.45
N PRO A 416 -11.90 -7.36 -14.23
CA PRO A 416 -11.11 -8.47 -13.70
C PRO A 416 -10.08 -7.95 -12.69
N ASP A 417 -9.66 -8.81 -11.76
CA ASP A 417 -8.64 -8.43 -10.77
C ASP A 417 -7.31 -8.13 -11.46
N PHE A 418 -6.87 -8.96 -12.42
CA PHE A 418 -5.66 -8.73 -13.21
C PHE A 418 -5.93 -8.81 -14.71
N SER A 419 -5.32 -7.91 -15.48
CA SER A 419 -5.48 -7.85 -16.94
C SER A 419 -4.13 -7.68 -17.64
N LEU A 420 -3.76 -8.62 -18.48
CA LEU A 420 -2.47 -8.63 -19.20
C LEU A 420 -2.61 -8.04 -20.60
N PHE A 421 -1.83 -7.01 -20.90
CA PHE A 421 -1.79 -6.34 -22.19
C PHE A 421 -0.41 -6.43 -22.83
N THR A 422 -0.36 -6.36 -24.16
CA THR A 422 0.89 -6.29 -24.93
C THR A 422 1.58 -4.92 -24.85
N GLY A 423 1.01 -3.95 -24.11
CA GLY A 423 1.47 -2.57 -24.09
C GLY A 423 0.54 -1.64 -23.30
N ASN A 424 0.69 -0.33 -23.47
CA ASN A 424 -0.21 0.67 -22.87
C ASN A 424 -1.61 0.55 -23.50
N PRO A 425 -2.68 0.32 -22.73
CA PRO A 425 -4.06 0.24 -23.23
C PRO A 425 -4.55 1.49 -23.98
N SER A 426 -3.91 2.65 -23.78
CA SER A 426 -4.22 3.88 -24.53
C SER A 426 -3.57 3.95 -25.91
N SER A 427 -2.52 3.16 -26.15
CA SER A 427 -1.81 3.14 -27.43
C SER A 427 -2.57 2.36 -28.51
N LYS A 428 -2.48 2.83 -29.76
CA LYS A 428 -3.01 2.10 -30.92
C LYS A 428 -2.20 0.81 -31.13
N GLY A 429 -2.88 -0.30 -31.37
CA GLY A 429 -2.26 -1.62 -31.61
C GLY A 429 -2.05 -2.48 -30.35
N THR A 430 -2.31 -1.96 -29.15
CA THR A 430 -2.28 -2.74 -27.92
C THR A 430 -3.42 -3.76 -27.90
N GLN A 431 -3.11 -5.00 -27.50
CA GLN A 431 -4.08 -6.09 -27.36
C GLN A 431 -4.19 -6.53 -25.90
N LEU A 432 -5.40 -6.87 -25.48
CA LEU A 432 -5.63 -7.62 -24.25
C LEU A 432 -5.30 -9.10 -24.54
N VAL A 433 -4.39 -9.69 -23.78
CA VAL A 433 -3.94 -11.08 -23.96
C VAL A 433 -4.80 -12.02 -23.14
N GLY A 434 -5.01 -11.70 -21.87
CA GLY A 434 -5.81 -12.52 -20.96
C GLY A 434 -6.07 -11.84 -19.63
N VAL A 435 -6.95 -12.44 -18.84
CA VAL A 435 -7.38 -11.91 -17.55
C VAL A 435 -7.30 -12.96 -16.46
N PHE A 436 -7.13 -12.49 -15.23
CA PHE A 436 -7.06 -13.32 -14.04
C PHE A 436 -7.98 -12.76 -12.95
N ASP A 437 -8.58 -13.65 -12.16
CA ASP A 437 -9.46 -13.30 -11.04
C ASP A 437 -9.00 -14.09 -9.81
N ALA A 438 -8.56 -13.43 -8.75
CA ALA A 438 -8.07 -14.11 -7.55
C ALA A 438 -9.23 -14.33 -6.57
N LYS A 439 -9.43 -15.58 -6.12
CA LYS A 439 -10.48 -15.90 -5.16
C LYS A 439 -9.97 -16.77 -4.04
N PHE A 440 -10.14 -16.30 -2.80
CA PHE A 440 -9.91 -17.10 -1.60
C PHE A 440 -11.08 -18.06 -1.33
N LYS A 441 -11.15 -19.15 -2.11
CA LYS A 441 -12.11 -20.25 -1.96
C LYS A 441 -11.35 -21.57 -2.09
N LEU A 442 -11.52 -22.51 -1.15
CA LEU A 442 -10.82 -23.81 -1.11
C LEU A 442 -11.72 -25.03 -1.19
N ASP A 443 -13.01 -24.85 -1.41
CA ASP A 443 -13.92 -25.98 -1.60
C ASP A 443 -13.64 -26.76 -2.91
N ALA A 444 -12.53 -26.44 -3.59
CA ALA A 444 -12.31 -26.72 -4.99
C ALA A 444 -11.37 -27.89 -5.31
N VAL A 445 -10.38 -28.23 -4.47
CA VAL A 445 -9.18 -28.89 -5.01
C VAL A 445 -9.04 -30.38 -4.68
N ASP A 446 -9.59 -30.92 -3.59
CA ASP A 446 -9.24 -32.30 -3.17
C ASP A 446 -10.32 -33.37 -3.19
N GLU A 447 -11.60 -33.04 -3.39
CA GLU A 447 -12.59 -34.08 -3.69
C GLU A 447 -12.50 -34.44 -5.18
N SER A 448 -11.94 -35.61 -5.45
CA SER A 448 -11.92 -36.30 -6.73
C SER A 448 -13.33 -36.62 -7.21
N MET A 449 -14.08 -35.60 -7.66
CA MET A 449 -15.02 -35.84 -8.75
C MET A 449 -14.19 -35.81 -10.02
N GLU A 450 -14.00 -36.99 -10.63
CA GLU A 450 -13.60 -37.09 -12.02
C GLU A 450 -14.59 -36.23 -12.83
N ILE A 451 -14.21 -34.99 -13.16
CA ILE A 451 -15.04 -34.09 -13.98
C ILE A 451 -15.00 -34.64 -15.42
N GLU A 452 -15.69 -35.74 -15.66
CA GLU A 452 -15.77 -36.34 -17.00
C GLU A 452 -16.78 -35.61 -17.88
N ASN A 453 -17.76 -34.89 -17.31
CA ASN A 453 -18.70 -34.05 -18.07
C ASN A 453 -19.14 -32.80 -17.27
N PHE A 454 -19.00 -31.62 -17.87
CA PHE A 454 -19.46 -30.34 -17.29
C PHE A 454 -21.00 -30.27 -17.28
N ASP A 455 -21.65 -30.84 -18.29
CA ASP A 455 -23.11 -30.93 -18.40
C ASP A 455 -23.69 -31.83 -17.29
N GLU A 456 -23.01 -32.92 -16.93
CA GLU A 456 -23.42 -33.77 -15.82
C GLU A 456 -23.23 -33.06 -14.47
N LEU A 457 -22.24 -32.17 -14.31
CA LEU A 457 -22.10 -31.36 -13.10
C LEU A 457 -23.19 -30.29 -12.99
N ASP A 458 -23.59 -29.66 -14.10
CA ASP A 458 -24.68 -28.68 -14.12
C ASP A 458 -26.00 -29.39 -13.79
N GLU A 459 -26.31 -30.50 -14.47
CA GLU A 459 -27.49 -31.32 -14.18
C GLU A 459 -27.47 -31.88 -12.76
N ASN A 460 -26.32 -32.36 -12.26
CA ASN A 460 -26.22 -32.92 -10.92
C ASN A 460 -26.26 -31.83 -9.85
N ALA A 461 -25.75 -30.62 -10.11
CA ALA A 461 -25.89 -29.48 -9.19
C ALA A 461 -27.32 -28.95 -9.17
N GLU A 462 -28.02 -28.89 -10.31
CA GLU A 462 -29.45 -28.59 -10.39
C GLU A 462 -30.31 -29.68 -9.70
N LYS A 463 -29.97 -30.97 -9.86
CA LYS A 463 -30.70 -32.10 -9.27
C LYS A 463 -30.42 -32.31 -7.77
N THR A 464 -29.20 -32.05 -7.30
CA THR A 464 -28.79 -32.29 -5.89
C THR A 464 -28.82 -31.05 -5.01
N GLY A 465 -28.90 -29.84 -5.58
CA GLY A 465 -28.92 -28.59 -4.83
C GLY A 465 -27.65 -28.34 -4.00
N ARG A 466 -26.53 -29.00 -4.34
CA ARG A 466 -25.24 -28.79 -3.66
C ARG A 466 -24.62 -27.47 -4.09
N TYR A 467 -24.70 -26.49 -3.18
CA TYR A 467 -24.14 -25.15 -3.35
C TYR A 467 -22.64 -25.15 -3.68
N GLU A 468 -21.88 -26.17 -3.26
CA GLU A 468 -20.43 -26.26 -3.48
C GLU A 468 -20.04 -26.48 -4.95
N THR A 469 -20.82 -27.29 -5.69
CA THR A 469 -20.59 -27.53 -7.12
C THR A 469 -20.97 -26.29 -7.94
N TRP A 470 -22.06 -25.62 -7.55
CA TRP A 470 -22.58 -24.41 -8.20
C TRP A 470 -21.60 -23.23 -8.13
N ALA A 471 -20.89 -23.07 -7.01
CA ALA A 471 -19.90 -21.99 -6.85
C ALA A 471 -18.68 -22.13 -7.79
N LYS A 472 -18.29 -23.36 -8.16
CA LYS A 472 -17.22 -23.61 -9.15
C LYS A 472 -17.69 -23.31 -10.57
N LEU A 473 -18.92 -23.75 -10.88
CA LEU A 473 -19.60 -23.43 -12.13
C LEU A 473 -19.72 -21.92 -12.31
N GLU A 474 -20.16 -21.18 -11.29
CA GLU A 474 -20.28 -19.73 -11.32
C GLU A 474 -18.94 -19.02 -11.62
N ASP A 475 -17.86 -19.44 -10.94
CA ASP A 475 -16.54 -18.82 -11.14
C ASP A 475 -15.99 -19.14 -12.56
N ILE A 476 -16.22 -20.34 -13.10
CA ILE A 476 -15.84 -20.70 -14.49
C ILE A 476 -16.75 -20.01 -15.51
N TYR A 477 -18.05 -19.89 -15.25
CA TYR A 477 -18.98 -19.11 -16.06
C TYR A 477 -18.59 -17.63 -16.11
N LYS A 478 -18.09 -17.08 -15.00
CA LYS A 478 -17.50 -15.74 -14.96
C LYS A 478 -16.27 -15.66 -15.88
N MET A 479 -15.44 -16.69 -15.94
CA MET A 479 -14.30 -16.72 -16.88
C MET A 479 -14.73 -16.82 -18.34
N HIS A 480 -15.74 -17.64 -18.66
CA HIS A 480 -16.35 -17.66 -19.99
C HIS A 480 -16.90 -16.29 -20.36
N THR A 481 -17.61 -15.65 -19.41
CA THR A 481 -18.12 -14.28 -19.57
C THR A 481 -16.98 -13.32 -19.89
N TYR A 482 -15.87 -13.35 -19.15
CA TYR A 482 -14.73 -12.48 -19.46
C TYR A 482 -14.09 -12.77 -20.81
N ARG A 483 -13.81 -14.04 -21.12
CA ARG A 483 -13.19 -14.44 -22.39
C ARG A 483 -14.04 -14.02 -23.58
N ASP A 484 -15.35 -14.22 -23.50
CA ASP A 484 -16.26 -13.94 -24.60
C ASP A 484 -16.63 -12.45 -24.68
N ALA A 485 -16.68 -11.76 -23.53
CA ALA A 485 -17.02 -10.35 -23.46
C ALA A 485 -15.90 -9.38 -23.84
N LEU A 486 -14.66 -9.76 -23.57
CA LEU A 486 -13.49 -8.91 -23.75
C LEU A 486 -12.82 -9.14 -25.10
N LYS A 487 -12.74 -8.08 -25.90
CA LYS A 487 -12.16 -8.11 -27.25
C LYS A 487 -10.68 -8.49 -27.19
N GLY A 488 -10.31 -9.57 -27.88
CA GLY A 488 -8.94 -10.06 -27.98
C GLY A 488 -8.50 -10.94 -26.81
N CYS A 489 -9.31 -11.08 -25.76
CA CYS A 489 -9.01 -11.93 -24.61
C CYS A 489 -8.86 -13.39 -25.05
N ARG A 490 -7.65 -13.95 -24.94
CA ARG A 490 -7.36 -15.33 -25.34
C ARG A 490 -7.68 -16.30 -24.22
N PHE A 491 -7.37 -15.92 -22.99
CA PHE A 491 -7.64 -16.73 -21.82
C PHE A 491 -8.22 -15.93 -20.65
N ALA A 492 -9.06 -16.58 -19.86
CA ALA A 492 -9.57 -16.07 -18.59
C ALA A 492 -9.42 -17.15 -17.51
N VAL A 493 -8.74 -16.83 -16.42
CA VAL A 493 -8.31 -17.81 -15.42
C VAL A 493 -8.63 -17.34 -14.00
N VAL A 494 -9.21 -18.23 -13.19
CA VAL A 494 -9.35 -17.99 -11.75
C VAL A 494 -8.10 -18.47 -11.02
N LEU A 495 -7.57 -17.67 -10.09
CA LEU A 495 -6.46 -18.04 -9.22
C LEU A 495 -7.03 -18.45 -7.86
N TYR A 496 -6.94 -19.74 -7.53
CA TYR A 496 -7.36 -20.28 -6.24
C TYR A 496 -6.18 -20.62 -5.35
N PRO A 497 -6.35 -20.55 -4.03
CA PRO A 497 -5.39 -21.16 -3.16
C PRO A 497 -5.52 -22.69 -3.24
N GLY A 498 -4.48 -23.39 -3.70
CA GLY A 498 -4.55 -24.85 -3.93
C GLY A 498 -3.34 -25.48 -4.64
N ARG A 499 -3.38 -26.80 -4.85
CA ARG A 499 -2.33 -27.58 -5.53
C ARG A 499 -2.66 -28.02 -6.95
N LYS A 500 -3.94 -28.06 -7.34
CA LYS A 500 -4.33 -28.56 -8.67
C LYS A 500 -4.78 -27.42 -9.55
N SER A 501 -4.36 -27.46 -10.81
CA SER A 501 -4.84 -26.54 -11.83
C SER A 501 -5.51 -27.31 -12.97
N VAL A 502 -6.44 -26.67 -13.67
CA VAL A 502 -7.15 -27.21 -14.84
C VAL A 502 -7.35 -26.11 -15.87
N PHE A 503 -7.16 -26.45 -17.15
CA PHE A 503 -7.43 -25.55 -18.26
C PHE A 503 -8.28 -26.24 -19.32
N PHE A 504 -9.28 -25.51 -19.79
CA PHE A 504 -10.23 -25.91 -20.83
C PHE A 504 -9.89 -25.14 -22.10
N GLU A 505 -9.17 -25.81 -23.01
CA GLU A 505 -8.74 -25.24 -24.29
C GLU A 505 -9.89 -25.25 -25.31
N GLU A 506 -10.06 -24.21 -26.11
CA GLU A 506 -11.15 -24.10 -27.09
C GLU A 506 -11.13 -25.22 -28.14
N SER A 507 -9.94 -25.72 -28.50
CA SER A 507 -9.74 -26.71 -29.55
C SER A 507 -9.55 -28.16 -29.07
N LYS A 508 -9.51 -28.41 -27.75
CA LYS A 508 -9.26 -29.76 -27.17
C LYS A 508 -10.11 -29.99 -25.93
N HIS A 509 -10.39 -31.26 -25.61
CA HIS A 509 -11.00 -31.60 -24.33
C HIS A 509 -10.06 -31.29 -23.15
N ARG A 510 -10.68 -31.10 -21.97
CA ARG A 510 -10.11 -30.81 -20.65
C ARG A 510 -8.68 -31.30 -20.48
N ARG A 511 -7.76 -30.41 -20.08
CA ARG A 511 -6.40 -30.80 -19.65
C ARG A 511 -6.36 -30.89 -18.13
N ASN A 512 -6.13 -32.09 -17.62
CA ASN A 512 -5.93 -32.39 -16.19
C ASN A 512 -4.45 -32.53 -15.87
N GLY A 513 -4.09 -32.32 -14.59
CA GLY A 513 -2.73 -32.59 -14.12
C GLY A 513 -1.74 -31.54 -14.60
N PHE A 514 -1.96 -30.31 -14.19
CA PHE A 514 -0.89 -29.31 -14.07
C PHE A 514 -0.14 -29.68 -12.80
N ALA A 515 0.98 -30.38 -12.93
CA ALA A 515 1.65 -30.96 -11.77
C ALA A 515 2.27 -29.89 -10.87
N ASP A 516 2.42 -30.27 -9.60
CA ASP A 516 2.87 -29.47 -8.47
C ASP A 516 4.17 -28.69 -8.78
N ILE A 517 4.20 -27.42 -8.38
CA ILE A 517 5.33 -26.51 -8.53
C ILE A 517 6.57 -27.12 -7.84
N GLY A 518 7.62 -27.39 -8.63
CA GLY A 518 8.88 -27.94 -8.16
C GLY A 518 10.06 -27.86 -9.14
N THR A 519 10.78 -26.74 -9.01
CA THR A 519 12.15 -26.36 -9.42
C THR A 519 12.77 -26.86 -10.74
N ILE A 520 13.06 -25.86 -11.58
CA ILE A 520 14.29 -25.60 -12.37
C ILE A 520 15.44 -26.61 -12.16
N SER A 521 15.62 -27.54 -13.10
CA SER A 521 16.92 -28.22 -13.32
C SER A 521 17.18 -28.61 -14.79
N GLY A 522 16.34 -28.20 -15.75
CA GLY A 522 16.50 -28.57 -17.16
C GLY A 522 17.12 -27.51 -18.06
N LEU A 523 17.18 -26.24 -17.62
CA LEU A 523 17.56 -25.14 -18.51
C LEU A 523 19.08 -24.87 -18.59
N PHE A 524 19.88 -25.45 -17.69
CA PHE A 524 21.34 -25.29 -17.77
C PHE A 524 21.97 -26.05 -18.94
N THR A 525 21.38 -27.19 -19.37
CA THR A 525 21.96 -27.98 -20.46
C THR A 525 21.62 -27.45 -21.86
N MET A 526 20.51 -26.70 -22.00
CA MET A 526 20.13 -26.07 -23.28
C MET A 526 20.73 -24.67 -23.46
N ILE A 527 21.03 -23.97 -22.37
CA ILE A 527 21.65 -22.62 -22.41
C ILE A 527 23.18 -22.71 -22.48
N GLU A 528 23.83 -23.73 -21.91
CA GLU A 528 25.27 -23.96 -22.12
C GLU A 528 25.64 -24.22 -23.60
N HIS A 529 24.72 -24.79 -24.38
CA HIS A 529 24.97 -24.99 -25.81
C HIS A 529 24.77 -23.72 -26.65
N ARG A 530 24.08 -22.70 -26.12
CA ARG A 530 23.84 -21.42 -26.80
C ARG A 530 24.74 -20.28 -26.34
N LEU A 531 25.42 -20.40 -25.18
CA LEU A 531 26.34 -19.39 -24.65
C LEU A 531 27.84 -19.70 -24.80
N ARG A 532 28.24 -20.81 -25.45
CA ARG A 532 29.65 -21.05 -25.83
C ARG A 532 30.17 -20.24 -27.02
N LYS A 533 29.44 -19.21 -27.45
CA LYS A 533 29.92 -18.18 -28.39
C LYS A 533 29.69 -16.80 -27.79
N ASN A 534 30.44 -16.45 -26.75
CA ASN A 534 31.13 -15.16 -26.64
C ASN A 534 31.79 -15.04 -25.26
N ASP A 535 33.10 -14.87 -25.31
CA ASP A 535 34.07 -14.36 -24.33
C ASP A 535 33.91 -14.63 -22.83
N LYS A 536 34.99 -15.25 -22.32
CA LYS A 536 35.38 -15.48 -20.93
C LYS A 536 35.48 -14.17 -20.15
N LYS A 537 34.75 -14.04 -19.03
CA LYS A 537 35.24 -13.41 -17.79
C LYS A 537 34.61 -14.08 -16.57
N ASP A 538 35.48 -14.51 -15.66
CA ASP A 538 35.16 -15.15 -14.37
C ASP A 538 34.33 -14.22 -13.46
N PHE A 539 33.16 -14.69 -13.00
CA PHE A 539 32.50 -14.19 -11.80
C PHE A 539 32.26 -15.35 -10.84
N ARG A 540 32.99 -15.35 -9.71
CA ARG A 540 32.78 -16.29 -8.60
C ARG A 540 31.78 -15.68 -7.62
N PHE A 541 30.54 -16.18 -7.59
CA PHE A 541 29.64 -15.93 -6.46
C PHE A 541 29.89 -16.98 -5.35
N LYS A 542 30.20 -16.51 -4.15
CA LYS A 542 30.24 -17.32 -2.92
C LYS A 542 28.79 -17.52 -2.45
N LEU A 543 28.31 -18.77 -2.44
CA LEU A 543 27.08 -19.15 -1.75
C LEU A 543 27.32 -19.14 -0.23
N TYR A 544 26.46 -18.44 0.51
CA TYR A 544 26.23 -18.67 1.94
C TYR A 544 25.03 -19.61 2.12
N PRO A 545 25.02 -20.51 3.12
CA PRO A 545 24.15 -21.68 3.11
C PRO A 545 23.10 -21.62 4.22
N PHE A 546 21.82 -21.34 3.93
CA PHE A 546 20.69 -21.79 4.77
C PHE A 546 19.41 -21.87 3.92
N PHE A 547 18.62 -22.92 4.14
CA PHE A 547 17.42 -23.39 3.42
C PHE A 547 17.66 -24.30 2.20
N SER A 548 17.61 -25.61 2.48
CA SER A 548 17.50 -26.69 1.50
C SER A 548 16.03 -26.83 1.09
N PHE A 549 15.70 -26.44 -0.15
CA PHE A 549 14.41 -26.74 -0.76
C PHE A 549 14.48 -28.09 -1.50
N HIS A 550 13.70 -29.07 -1.02
CA HIS A 550 13.43 -30.32 -1.73
C HIS A 550 12.16 -30.13 -2.54
N VAL A 551 12.22 -30.17 -3.88
CA VAL A 551 11.00 -30.13 -4.71
C VAL A 551 11.09 -31.08 -5.90
N SER A 552 10.03 -31.89 -6.07
CA SER A 552 9.91 -32.93 -7.10
C SER A 552 9.12 -32.42 -8.32
N SER A 553 9.63 -32.78 -9.49
CA SER A 553 9.21 -32.41 -10.85
C SER A 553 7.73 -32.63 -11.21
N HIS A 554 7.04 -31.61 -11.74
CA HIS A 554 6.69 -31.36 -13.18
C HIS A 554 5.68 -30.18 -13.21
N ALA A 555 5.92 -29.05 -13.89
CA ALA A 555 4.98 -27.91 -13.90
C ALA A 555 4.74 -27.33 -15.31
N PHE A 556 3.54 -26.76 -15.52
CA PHE A 556 3.17 -25.97 -16.70
C PHE A 556 3.81 -24.58 -16.63
N SER A 557 4.42 -24.09 -17.71
CA SER A 557 5.01 -22.74 -17.75
C SER A 557 3.95 -21.71 -18.18
N LEU A 558 3.94 -20.52 -17.58
CA LEU A 558 3.10 -19.41 -18.05
C LEU A 558 3.33 -19.08 -19.53
N ASP A 559 4.50 -19.40 -20.09
CA ASP A 559 4.80 -19.36 -21.53
C ASP A 559 3.82 -20.21 -22.38
N GLU A 560 3.40 -21.38 -21.89
CA GLU A 560 2.38 -22.19 -22.57
C GLU A 560 0.99 -21.54 -22.49
N LEU A 561 0.61 -20.93 -21.35
CA LEU A 561 -0.67 -20.23 -21.21
C LEU A 561 -0.82 -19.11 -22.26
N LEU A 562 0.26 -18.34 -22.46
CA LEU A 562 0.30 -17.23 -23.42
C LEU A 562 0.09 -17.67 -24.87
N LYS A 563 0.21 -18.97 -25.16
CA LYS A 563 0.02 -19.57 -26.49
C LYS A 563 -1.37 -20.20 -26.65
N MET A 564 -2.13 -20.36 -25.57
CA MET A 564 -3.43 -21.05 -25.57
C MET A 564 -4.62 -20.10 -25.79
N LYS A 565 -5.80 -20.70 -26.01
CA LYS A 565 -7.11 -20.05 -25.97
C LYS A 565 -8.06 -20.91 -25.15
N GLY A 566 -8.73 -20.33 -24.15
CA GLY A 566 -9.55 -21.13 -23.24
C GLY A 566 -9.89 -20.44 -21.94
N VAL A 567 -10.45 -21.19 -21.01
CA VAL A 567 -10.67 -20.75 -19.63
C VAL A 567 -10.15 -21.78 -18.66
N GLY A 568 -9.90 -21.43 -17.42
CA GLY A 568 -9.46 -22.40 -16.43
C GLY A 568 -9.33 -21.84 -15.03
N TYR A 569 -8.72 -22.65 -14.17
CA TYR A 569 -8.24 -22.19 -12.88
C TYR A 569 -6.81 -22.66 -12.64
N LEU A 570 -6.00 -21.76 -12.10
CA LEU A 570 -4.68 -22.06 -11.58
C LEU A 570 -4.75 -22.04 -10.06
N SER A 571 -3.95 -22.89 -9.43
CA SER A 571 -3.83 -22.88 -7.99
C SER A 571 -2.43 -22.53 -7.51
N PHE A 572 -2.36 -21.60 -6.56
CA PHE A 572 -1.13 -21.13 -5.94
C PHE A 572 -1.24 -21.30 -4.42
N ILE A 573 -0.24 -21.89 -3.76
CA ILE A 573 -0.24 -22.00 -2.28
C ILE A 573 0.99 -21.28 -1.72
N PRO A 574 0.79 -20.39 -0.73
CA PRO A 574 1.86 -20.02 0.20
C PRO A 574 2.34 -21.28 0.92
N GLU A 575 3.57 -21.72 0.67
CA GLU A 575 4.11 -22.91 1.33
C GLU A 575 4.34 -22.63 2.82
N VAL A 576 3.44 -23.12 3.67
CA VAL A 576 3.73 -23.30 5.09
C VAL A 576 4.72 -24.46 5.19
N VAL A 577 5.95 -24.18 5.61
CA VAL A 577 6.99 -25.20 5.82
C VAL A 577 6.41 -26.30 6.72
N GLN A 578 6.51 -27.54 6.22
CA GLN A 578 5.90 -28.75 6.80
C GLN A 578 6.37 -29.07 8.21
#